data_AF-A0A7C1J813-F1
#
_entry.id   AF-A0A7C1J813-F1
#
_cell.length_a   1.000
_cell.length_b   1.000
_cell.length_c   1.000
_cell.angle_alpha   90.00
_cell.angle_beta   90.00
_cell.angle_gamma   90.00
#
_symmetry.space_group_name_H-M   'P 1'
#
loop_
_entity.id
_entity.type
_entity.pdbx_description
1 polymer ?
#
loop_
_entity_poly.entity_id
_entity_poly.type
_entity_poly.pdbx_seq_one_letter_code
_entity_poly.pdbx_strand_id
1 'polypeptide(L)'
;MSSEEPRVVVQPPVSAGNCLCPMCTYGLQRPKELRAERLLQSMLSPEEYGQLHSLTGLRIPSRLVPGMSYVIQAVGRCMLADKDGNLFGHLCLVPVGDVPLADHVLGLILLARHDEERLLASGNIFGPPTELLIRVRQTRERLPINTRGRAGHAPMGAALRRMLASTSQWLGRIGQQLRGQR
;
A
#
# COMPACT_ATOMS: atom_id res chain seq x y z
N MET A 1 -55.09 49.26 -3.94
CA MET A 1 -53.90 48.69 -4.59
C MET A 1 -52.94 48.30 -3.47
N SER A 2 -53.09 47.08 -2.94
CA SER A 2 -52.16 46.54 -1.93
C SER A 2 -50.99 45.91 -2.66
N SER A 3 -49.78 46.35 -2.34
CA SER A 3 -48.54 45.76 -2.86
C SER A 3 -48.23 44.51 -2.06
N GLU A 4 -48.27 43.34 -2.70
CA GLU A 4 -47.73 42.09 -2.15
C GLU A 4 -46.19 42.12 -2.26
N GLU A 5 -45.51 42.10 -1.12
CA GLU A 5 -44.06 41.85 -1.05
C GLU A 5 -43.77 40.37 -1.37
N PRO A 6 -42.79 40.08 -2.24
CA PRO A 6 -42.42 38.70 -2.54
C PRO A 6 -41.65 38.10 -1.36
N ARG A 7 -42.24 37.09 -0.70
CA ARG A 7 -41.56 36.23 0.27
C ARG A 7 -40.39 35.52 -0.41
N VAL A 8 -39.16 35.96 -0.12
CA VAL A 8 -37.94 35.22 -0.45
C VAL A 8 -37.91 33.95 0.38
N VAL A 9 -38.27 32.83 -0.25
CA VAL A 9 -38.07 31.50 0.32
C VAL A 9 -36.57 31.24 0.34
N VAL A 10 -35.94 31.46 1.48
CA VAL A 10 -34.57 31.03 1.74
C VAL A 10 -34.57 29.51 1.72
N GLN A 11 -34.18 28.94 0.58
CA GLN A 11 -33.91 27.51 0.50
C GLN A 11 -32.76 27.19 1.49
N PRO A 12 -32.90 26.18 2.35
CA PRO A 12 -31.79 25.73 3.17
C PRO A 12 -30.64 25.25 2.26
N PRO A 13 -29.37 25.40 2.67
CA PRO A 13 -28.25 24.96 1.85
C PRO A 13 -28.41 23.48 1.51
N VAL A 14 -28.41 23.21 0.20
CA VAL A 14 -28.49 21.86 -0.35
C VAL A 14 -27.37 21.04 0.28
N SER A 15 -27.75 19.96 0.96
CA SER A 15 -26.84 19.05 1.65
C SER A 15 -25.73 18.61 0.68
N ALA A 16 -24.47 18.76 1.10
CA ALA A 16 -23.25 18.52 0.32
C ALA A 16 -22.98 17.02 0.05
N GLY A 17 -24.00 16.27 -0.36
CA GLY A 17 -23.93 14.81 -0.48
C GLY A 17 -23.99 14.23 -1.90
N ASN A 18 -24.47 14.97 -2.90
CA ASN A 18 -24.84 14.38 -4.20
C ASN A 18 -24.15 15.04 -5.42
N CYS A 19 -22.95 15.58 -5.23
CA CYS A 19 -22.16 16.07 -6.33
C CYS A 19 -21.32 14.93 -6.93
N LEU A 20 -21.73 14.43 -8.11
CA LEU A 20 -21.01 13.43 -8.92
C LEU A 20 -19.74 13.99 -9.60
N CYS A 21 -19.23 15.15 -9.18
CA CYS A 21 -17.95 15.66 -9.65
C CYS A 21 -16.81 14.84 -9.02
N PRO A 22 -15.76 14.49 -9.77
CA PRO A 22 -14.56 13.85 -9.20
C PRO A 22 -14.00 14.66 -8.03
N MET A 23 -14.02 16.00 -8.13
CA MET A 23 -13.62 16.94 -7.07
C MET A 23 -14.45 16.84 -5.79
N CYS A 24 -15.69 16.39 -5.89
CA CYS A 24 -16.66 16.45 -4.80
C CYS A 24 -16.78 15.12 -4.04
N THR A 25 -16.43 14.01 -4.70
CA THR A 25 -16.10 12.75 -4.00
C THR A 25 -14.91 12.94 -3.06
N TYR A 26 -14.00 13.87 -3.38
CA TYR A 26 -12.92 14.35 -2.51
C TYR A 26 -13.29 15.55 -1.62
N GLY A 27 -14.49 16.11 -1.72
CA GLY A 27 -14.88 17.36 -1.04
C GLY A 27 -15.06 17.26 0.48
N LEU A 28 -15.16 16.04 0.99
CA LEU A 28 -15.03 15.68 2.40
C LEU A 28 -13.81 14.77 2.59
N GLN A 29 -12.66 15.18 2.04
CA GLN A 29 -11.40 14.45 2.18
C GLN A 29 -11.13 14.18 3.66
N ARG A 30 -11.22 12.91 4.04
CA ARG A 30 -10.93 12.50 5.42
C ARG A 30 -9.47 12.85 5.71
N PRO A 31 -9.09 13.28 6.92
CA PRO A 31 -7.71 13.67 7.23
C PRO A 31 -6.64 12.63 6.81
N LYS A 32 -7.00 11.34 6.75
CA LYS A 32 -6.13 10.26 6.28
C LYS A 32 -5.81 10.35 4.79
N GLU A 33 -6.78 10.72 3.95
CA GLU A 33 -6.60 10.88 2.50
C GLU A 33 -5.66 12.04 2.19
N LEU A 34 -5.81 13.18 2.89
CA LEU A 34 -4.91 14.33 2.72
C LEU A 34 -3.45 13.99 3.04
N ARG A 35 -3.20 13.11 4.01
CA ARG A 35 -1.84 12.69 4.37
C ARG A 35 -1.18 11.92 3.23
N ALA A 36 -1.87 10.92 2.70
CA ALA A 36 -1.37 10.11 1.59
C ALA A 36 -1.21 10.94 0.31
N GLU A 37 -2.13 11.87 0.06
CA GLU A 37 -2.06 12.79 -1.09
C GLU A 37 -0.81 13.67 -1.05
N ARG A 38 -0.51 14.27 0.10
CA ARG A 38 0.71 15.08 0.28
C ARG A 38 1.98 14.24 0.11
N LEU A 39 1.94 12.98 0.52
CA LEU A 39 3.06 12.04 0.32
C LEU A 39 3.23 11.68 -1.16
N LEU A 40 2.12 11.45 -1.89
CA LEU A 40 2.18 11.22 -3.33
C LEU A 40 2.78 12.42 -4.06
N GLN A 41 2.36 13.64 -3.72
CA GLN A 41 2.88 14.88 -4.30
C GLN A 41 4.36 15.14 -3.98
N SER A 42 4.87 14.65 -2.83
CA SER A 42 6.29 14.80 -2.49
C SER A 42 7.18 13.71 -3.11
N MET A 43 6.62 12.55 -3.45
CA MET A 43 7.34 11.41 -3.99
C MET A 43 7.35 11.34 -5.52
N LEU A 44 6.30 11.86 -6.16
CA LEU A 44 6.15 11.88 -7.61
C LEU A 44 6.58 13.23 -8.16
N SER A 45 7.16 13.24 -9.35
CA SER A 45 7.28 14.51 -10.07
C SER A 45 5.88 15.05 -10.40
N PRO A 46 5.73 16.37 -10.64
CA PRO A 46 4.44 16.93 -11.06
C PRO A 46 3.85 16.25 -12.30
N GLU A 47 4.72 15.82 -13.23
CA GLU A 47 4.34 15.09 -14.44
C GLU A 47 3.82 13.68 -14.12
N GLU A 48 4.53 12.93 -13.27
CA GLU A 48 4.11 11.60 -12.82
C GLU A 48 2.80 11.64 -12.04
N TYR A 49 2.64 12.64 -11.18
CA TYR A 49 1.40 12.88 -10.46
C TYR A 49 0.26 13.20 -11.43
N GLY A 50 0.50 14.04 -12.45
CA GLY A 50 -0.45 14.26 -13.55
C GLY A 50 -0.82 12.97 -14.29
N GLN A 51 0.15 12.09 -14.56
CA GLN A 51 -0.08 10.79 -15.19
C GLN A 51 -0.93 9.86 -14.31
N LEU A 52 -0.70 9.84 -13.00
CA LEU A 52 -1.48 9.02 -12.06
C LEU A 52 -2.98 9.35 -12.09
N HIS A 53 -3.31 10.63 -12.25
CA HIS A 53 -4.69 11.13 -12.35
C HIS A 53 -5.24 11.12 -13.80
N SER A 54 -4.42 10.78 -14.78
CA SER A 54 -4.85 10.64 -16.17
C SER A 54 -5.51 9.27 -16.43
N LEU A 55 -6.19 9.15 -17.58
CA LEU A 55 -6.76 7.88 -18.01
C LEU A 55 -5.69 6.81 -18.31
N THR A 56 -4.48 7.22 -18.70
CA THR A 56 -3.39 6.29 -19.03
C THR A 56 -2.71 5.72 -17.79
N GLY A 57 -2.84 6.38 -16.64
CA GLY A 57 -2.20 5.98 -15.38
C GLY A 57 -0.69 6.22 -15.36
N LEU A 58 -0.11 6.06 -14.17
CA LEU A 58 1.34 6.12 -13.95
C LEU A 58 1.98 4.79 -14.35
N ARG A 59 2.94 4.83 -15.27
CA ARG A 59 3.65 3.64 -15.74
C ARG A 59 4.96 3.44 -15.00
N ILE A 60 5.18 2.24 -14.47
CA ILE A 60 6.39 1.86 -13.73
C ILE A 60 6.96 0.59 -14.36
N PRO A 61 8.18 0.61 -14.93
CA PRO A 61 8.77 -0.57 -15.56
C PRO A 61 9.09 -1.65 -14.51
N SER A 62 8.86 -2.90 -14.88
CA SER A 62 9.25 -4.06 -14.07
C SER A 62 10.76 -4.28 -14.11
N ARG A 63 11.37 -4.59 -12.96
CA ARG A 63 12.77 -5.00 -12.84
C ARG A 63 12.92 -6.52 -12.93
N LEU A 64 11.92 -7.26 -12.48
CA LEU A 64 11.92 -8.72 -12.46
C LEU A 64 11.47 -9.37 -13.78
N VAL A 65 10.60 -8.71 -14.55
CA VAL A 65 10.03 -9.23 -15.79
C VAL A 65 10.30 -8.24 -16.93
N PRO A 66 11.39 -8.46 -17.71
CA PRO A 66 11.74 -7.56 -18.81
C PRO A 66 10.62 -7.40 -19.84
N GLY A 67 10.40 -6.16 -20.30
CA GLY A 67 9.36 -5.83 -21.27
C GLY A 67 7.95 -5.72 -20.69
N MET A 68 7.80 -5.82 -19.36
CA MET A 68 6.55 -5.54 -18.64
C MET A 68 6.63 -4.20 -17.91
N SER A 69 5.48 -3.53 -17.79
CA SER A 69 5.29 -2.39 -16.90
C SER A 69 3.99 -2.50 -16.12
N TYR A 70 3.99 -1.96 -14.91
CA TYR A 70 2.81 -1.74 -14.08
C TYR A 70 2.19 -0.40 -14.48
N VAL A 71 0.87 -0.37 -14.66
CA VAL A 71 0.11 0.85 -14.91
C VAL A 71 -0.83 1.07 -13.74
N ILE A 72 -0.50 2.04 -12.89
CA ILE A 72 -1.23 2.34 -11.66
C ILE A 72 -2.15 3.55 -11.90
N GLN A 73 -3.42 3.41 -11.54
CA GLN A 73 -4.42 4.47 -11.65
C GLN A 73 -4.79 5.02 -10.27
N ALA A 74 -5.16 6.29 -10.19
CA ALA A 74 -5.63 6.93 -8.94
C ALA A 74 -6.82 6.22 -8.26
N VAL A 75 -7.54 5.36 -8.99
CA VAL A 75 -8.62 4.50 -8.47
C VAL A 75 -8.14 3.20 -7.82
N GLY A 76 -6.84 3.05 -7.56
CA GLY A 76 -6.27 1.87 -6.89
C GLY A 76 -6.15 0.63 -7.77
N ARG A 77 -6.22 0.79 -9.10
CA ARG A 77 -6.04 -0.32 -10.05
C ARG A 77 -4.59 -0.41 -10.49
N CYS A 78 -4.07 -1.64 -10.57
CA CYS A 78 -2.75 -1.94 -11.12
C CYS A 78 -2.92 -2.88 -12.32
N MET A 79 -2.71 -2.34 -13.53
CA MET A 79 -2.76 -3.11 -14.78
C MET A 79 -1.33 -3.54 -15.19
N LEU A 80 -1.23 -4.60 -15.98
CA LEU A 80 0.02 -5.07 -16.56
C LEU A 80 0.04 -4.72 -18.05
N ALA A 81 1.07 -4.01 -18.48
CA ALA A 81 1.26 -3.59 -19.86
C ALA A 81 2.57 -4.14 -20.43
N ASP A 82 2.56 -4.52 -21.71
CA ASP A 82 3.78 -4.88 -22.43
C ASP A 82 4.60 -3.64 -22.82
N LYS A 83 5.72 -3.86 -23.52
CA LYS A 83 6.63 -2.82 -24.03
C LYS A 83 5.95 -1.88 -25.04
N ASP A 84 4.96 -2.37 -25.78
CA ASP A 84 4.22 -1.63 -26.80
C ASP A 84 3.03 -0.86 -26.16
N GLY A 85 2.77 -1.14 -24.88
CA GLY A 85 1.75 -0.50 -24.07
C GLY A 85 0.40 -1.19 -24.07
N ASN A 86 0.28 -2.39 -24.64
CA ASN A 86 -0.94 -3.17 -24.61
C ASN A 86 -1.16 -3.76 -23.22
N LEU A 87 -2.36 -3.58 -22.69
CA LEU A 87 -2.76 -4.16 -21.41
C LEU A 87 -3.07 -5.65 -21.61
N PHE A 88 -2.38 -6.53 -20.87
CA PHE A 88 -2.56 -7.97 -20.98
C PHE A 88 -3.03 -8.66 -19.68
N GLY A 89 -3.12 -7.90 -18.58
CA GLY A 89 -3.59 -8.42 -17.31
C GLY A 89 -3.75 -7.33 -16.26
N HIS A 90 -4.13 -7.74 -15.06
CA HIS A 90 -4.20 -6.86 -13.90
C HIS A 90 -3.76 -7.59 -12.63
N LEU A 91 -3.15 -6.84 -11.73
CA LEU A 91 -2.67 -7.28 -10.43
C LEU A 91 -3.56 -6.67 -9.35
N CYS A 92 -4.26 -7.53 -8.62
CA CYS A 92 -5.08 -7.14 -7.48
C CYS A 92 -4.30 -7.36 -6.19
N LEU A 93 -4.03 -6.27 -5.47
CA LEU A 93 -3.55 -6.32 -4.10
C LEU A 93 -4.70 -5.90 -3.19
N VAL A 94 -5.24 -6.84 -2.40
CA VAL A 94 -6.35 -6.54 -1.50
C VAL A 94 -5.77 -6.14 -0.14
N PRO A 95 -5.96 -4.90 0.32
CA PRO A 95 -5.51 -4.49 1.65
C PRO A 95 -6.25 -5.29 2.73
N VAL A 96 -5.58 -5.54 3.86
CA VAL A 96 -6.20 -6.13 5.04
C VAL A 96 -6.77 -4.99 5.88
N GLY A 97 -8.09 -4.85 5.89
CA GLY A 97 -8.81 -3.80 6.63
C GLY A 97 -9.18 -2.59 5.78
N ASP A 98 -9.75 -1.57 6.44
CA ASP A 98 -10.18 -0.32 5.80
C ASP A 98 -8.97 0.61 5.60
N VAL A 99 -8.42 0.58 4.37
CA VAL A 99 -7.30 1.42 3.95
C VAL A 99 -7.82 2.48 3.00
N PRO A 100 -7.59 3.78 3.28
CA PRO A 100 -7.97 4.86 2.36
C PRO A 100 -7.40 4.64 0.96
N LEU A 101 -8.15 5.05 -0.05
CA LEU A 101 -7.77 4.82 -1.45
C LEU A 101 -6.39 5.40 -1.79
N ALA A 102 -6.09 6.62 -1.33
CA ALA A 102 -4.80 7.26 -1.56
C ALA A 102 -3.63 6.49 -0.91
N ASP A 103 -3.82 5.95 0.31
CA ASP A 103 -2.82 5.08 0.95
C ASP A 103 -2.63 3.76 0.17
N HIS A 104 -3.71 3.22 -0.40
CA HIS A 104 -3.64 2.03 -1.24
C HIS A 104 -2.84 2.27 -2.53
N VAL A 105 -3.11 3.38 -3.23
CA VAL A 105 -2.37 3.80 -4.43
C VAL A 105 -0.89 4.04 -4.12
N LEU A 106 -0.61 4.77 -3.04
CA LEU A 106 0.75 4.99 -2.56
C LEU A 106 1.47 3.67 -2.28
N GLY A 107 0.80 2.73 -1.61
CA GLY A 107 1.32 1.39 -1.35
C GLY A 107 1.67 0.63 -2.63
N LEU A 108 0.81 0.67 -3.65
CA LEU A 108 1.09 0.05 -4.95
C LEU A 108 2.33 0.66 -5.63
N ILE A 109 2.45 1.99 -5.64
CA ILE A 109 3.59 2.69 -6.24
C ILE A 109 4.88 2.35 -5.51
N LEU A 110 4.87 2.36 -4.18
CA LEU A 110 6.03 2.02 -3.35
C LEU A 110 6.50 0.59 -3.59
N LEU A 111 5.57 -0.38 -3.61
CA LEU A 111 5.90 -1.77 -3.90
C LEU A 111 6.43 -1.92 -5.32
N ALA A 112 5.78 -1.34 -6.33
CA ALA A 112 6.26 -1.42 -7.72
C ALA A 112 7.65 -0.82 -7.91
N ARG A 113 7.96 0.30 -7.24
CA ARG A 113 9.27 0.98 -7.35
C ARG A 113 10.36 0.40 -6.47
N HIS A 114 10.04 -0.17 -5.31
CA HIS A 114 11.06 -0.48 -4.31
C HIS A 114 11.02 -1.90 -3.77
N ASP A 115 9.93 -2.63 -3.96
CA ASP A 115 9.76 -4.00 -3.44
C ASP A 115 8.84 -4.82 -4.37
N GLU A 116 9.30 -4.97 -5.62
CA GLU A 116 8.54 -5.62 -6.69
C GLU A 116 8.30 -7.11 -6.37
N GLU A 117 9.26 -7.76 -5.73
CA GLU A 117 9.13 -9.15 -5.28
C GLU A 117 7.91 -9.30 -4.37
N ARG A 118 7.78 -8.41 -3.37
CA ARG A 118 6.62 -8.44 -2.47
C ARG A 118 5.32 -8.10 -3.17
N LEU A 119 5.34 -7.20 -4.16
CA LEU A 119 4.16 -6.89 -4.98
C LEU A 119 3.65 -8.16 -5.68
N LEU A 120 4.53 -8.85 -6.40
CA LEU A 120 4.18 -10.06 -7.17
C LEU A 120 3.82 -11.23 -6.25
N ALA A 121 4.54 -11.42 -5.14
CA ALA A 121 4.25 -12.49 -4.18
C ALA A 121 2.86 -12.31 -3.54
N SER A 122 2.48 -11.07 -3.21
CA SER A 122 1.25 -10.75 -2.48
C SER A 122 0.03 -10.59 -3.39
N GLY A 123 0.24 -10.10 -4.61
CA GLY A 123 -0.81 -9.79 -5.58
C GLY A 123 -1.41 -11.02 -6.25
N ASN A 124 -2.72 -10.96 -6.51
CA ASN A 124 -3.40 -11.92 -7.37
C ASN A 124 -3.37 -11.40 -8.81
N ILE A 125 -2.99 -12.26 -9.77
CA ILE A 125 -2.79 -11.87 -11.16
C ILE A 125 -3.90 -12.48 -12.02
N PHE A 126 -4.59 -11.62 -12.77
CA PHE A 126 -5.71 -11.99 -13.63
C PHE A 126 -5.46 -11.55 -15.07
N GLY A 127 -5.99 -12.30 -16.03
CA GLY A 127 -5.85 -12.03 -17.46
C GLY A 127 -5.83 -13.30 -18.29
N PRO A 128 -5.94 -13.16 -19.62
CA PRO A 128 -5.76 -14.27 -20.56
C PRO A 128 -4.33 -14.84 -20.46
N PRO A 129 -4.12 -16.14 -20.74
CA PRO A 129 -2.80 -16.77 -20.64
C PRO A 129 -1.89 -16.33 -21.80
N THR A 130 -1.39 -15.10 -21.74
CA THR A 130 -0.34 -14.61 -22.64
C THR A 130 1.03 -15.11 -22.18
N GLU A 131 2.01 -15.14 -23.07
CA GLU A 131 3.38 -15.54 -22.73
C GLU A 131 3.94 -14.69 -21.56
N LEU A 132 3.70 -13.38 -21.58
CA LEU A 132 4.10 -12.49 -20.50
C LEU A 132 3.38 -12.85 -19.19
N LEU A 133 2.07 -13.09 -19.20
CA LEU A 133 1.35 -13.45 -17.98
C LEU A 133 1.83 -14.79 -17.40
N ILE A 134 2.16 -15.75 -18.25
CA ILE A 134 2.76 -17.03 -17.86
C ILE A 134 4.12 -16.78 -17.18
N ARG A 135 4.98 -15.95 -17.77
CA ARG A 135 6.27 -15.58 -17.17
C ARG A 135 6.12 -14.89 -15.81
N VAL A 136 5.14 -13.99 -15.67
CA VAL A 136 4.85 -13.33 -14.39
C VAL A 136 4.45 -14.35 -13.33
N ARG A 137 3.57 -15.31 -13.67
CA ARG A 137 3.14 -16.38 -12.76
C ARG A 137 4.30 -17.29 -12.35
N GLN A 138 5.12 -17.72 -13.31
CA GLN A 138 6.33 -18.51 -13.03
C GLN A 138 7.33 -17.77 -12.14
N THR A 139 7.49 -16.46 -12.37
CA THR A 139 8.35 -15.61 -11.53
C THR A 139 7.80 -15.57 -10.11
N ARG A 140 6.50 -15.33 -9.94
CA ARG A 140 5.82 -15.33 -8.64
C ARG A 140 6.00 -16.65 -7.88
N GLU A 141 5.88 -17.80 -8.55
CA GLU A 141 6.05 -19.12 -7.93
C GLU A 141 7.47 -19.37 -7.39
N ARG A 142 8.47 -18.70 -7.98
CA ARG A 142 9.88 -18.79 -7.54
C ARG A 142 10.20 -17.84 -6.38
N LEU A 143 9.41 -16.79 -6.19
CA LEU A 143 9.63 -15.86 -5.10
C LEU A 143 9.35 -16.57 -3.77
N PRO A 144 10.15 -16.27 -2.72
CA PRO A 144 9.88 -16.80 -1.40
C PRO A 144 8.44 -16.43 -1.04
N ILE A 145 7.59 -17.44 -0.85
CA ILE A 145 6.23 -17.23 -0.38
C ILE A 145 6.40 -16.53 0.96
N ASN A 146 6.12 -15.23 0.99
CA ASN A 146 5.95 -14.51 2.23
C ASN A 146 4.86 -15.28 2.97
N THR A 147 5.27 -16.09 3.96
CA THR A 147 4.37 -16.77 4.87
C THR A 147 3.42 -15.71 5.38
N ARG A 148 2.20 -15.70 4.85
CA ARG A 148 1.13 -14.80 5.28
C ARG A 148 0.97 -15.05 6.78
N GLY A 149 1.45 -14.12 7.59
CA GLY A 149 1.36 -14.16 9.05
C GLY A 149 2.53 -14.85 9.75
N ARG A 150 3.48 -14.03 10.21
CA ARG A 150 3.95 -14.15 11.60
C ARG A 150 4.44 -12.80 12.14
N ALA A 151 3.60 -11.77 12.04
CA ALA A 151 3.60 -10.71 13.05
C ALA A 151 3.05 -11.30 14.34
N GLY A 152 3.88 -12.07 15.05
CA GLY A 152 3.48 -12.81 16.25
C GLY A 152 4.54 -13.86 16.61
N HIS A 153 5.47 -13.45 17.46
CA HIS A 153 6.64 -14.20 17.98
C HIS A 153 7.95 -13.90 17.24
N ALA A 154 8.54 -12.74 17.54
CA ALA A 154 9.98 -12.70 17.68
C ALA A 154 10.37 -13.75 18.75
N PRO A 155 11.34 -14.66 18.51
CA PRO A 155 11.88 -15.54 19.53
C PRO A 155 12.83 -14.75 20.44
N MET A 156 12.37 -13.63 21.00
CA MET A 156 13.08 -12.89 22.05
C MET A 156 13.18 -13.71 23.34
N GLY A 157 12.50 -14.86 23.44
CA GLY A 157 12.60 -15.76 24.58
C GLY A 157 13.91 -16.55 24.65
N ALA A 158 14.57 -16.89 23.53
CA ALA A 158 15.73 -17.78 23.57
C ALA A 158 17.04 -17.04 23.91
N ALA A 159 17.26 -15.86 23.31
CA ALA A 159 18.43 -15.05 23.61
C ALA A 159 18.37 -14.46 25.03
N LEU A 160 17.19 -13.99 25.45
CA LEU A 160 17.00 -13.42 26.78
C LEU A 160 17.06 -14.47 27.90
N ARG A 161 16.58 -15.71 27.66
CA ARG A 161 16.77 -16.84 28.60
C ARG A 161 18.23 -17.25 28.73
N ARG A 162 19.02 -17.22 27.65
CA ARG A 162 20.46 -17.51 27.73
C ARG A 162 21.23 -16.42 28.49
N MET A 163 20.86 -15.15 28.30
CA MET A 163 21.47 -14.06 29.07
C MET A 163 21.14 -14.14 30.57
N LEU A 164 19.88 -14.39 30.93
CA LEU A 164 19.47 -14.53 32.34
C LEU A 164 20.06 -15.77 33.04
N ALA A 165 20.29 -16.85 32.30
CA ALA A 165 20.98 -18.04 32.83
C ALA A 165 22.47 -17.75 33.12
N SER A 166 23.12 -16.88 32.35
CA SER A 166 24.53 -16.52 32.57
C SER A 166 24.75 -15.61 33.78
N THR A 167 23.85 -14.66 34.04
CA THR A 167 23.95 -13.74 35.19
C THR A 167 23.61 -14.42 36.51
N SER A 168 22.65 -15.34 36.52
CA SER A 168 22.32 -16.13 37.71
C SER A 168 23.43 -17.09 38.12
N GLN A 169 24.13 -17.71 37.16
CA GLN A 169 25.32 -18.52 37.43
C GLN A 169 26.49 -17.68 37.98
N TRP A 170 26.67 -16.45 37.50
CA TRP A 170 27.73 -15.56 37.98
C TRP A 170 27.47 -15.09 39.42
N LEU A 171 26.23 -14.69 39.73
CA LEU A 171 25.82 -14.31 41.09
C LEU A 171 25.93 -15.46 42.10
N GLY A 172 25.63 -16.69 41.67
CA GLY A 172 25.79 -17.89 42.51
C GLY A 172 27.24 -18.14 42.94
N ARG A 173 28.22 -17.92 42.05
CA ARG A 173 29.66 -18.09 42.37
C ARG A 173 30.16 -17.03 43.36
N ILE A 174 29.75 -15.78 43.18
CA ILE A 174 30.12 -14.70 44.11
C ILE A 174 29.52 -14.95 45.50
N GLY A 175 28.27 -15.41 45.56
CA GLY A 175 27.62 -15.75 46.82
C GLY A 175 28.31 -16.90 47.58
N GLN A 176 28.89 -17.87 46.88
CA GLN A 176 29.66 -18.95 47.52
C GLN A 176 31.05 -18.50 47.99
N GLN A 177 31.75 -17.67 47.22
CA GLN A 177 33.04 -17.10 47.64
C GLN A 177 32.93 -16.24 48.91
N LEU A 178 31.84 -15.49 49.05
CA LEU A 178 31.61 -14.66 50.24
C LEU A 178 31.20 -15.45 51.49
N ARG A 179 30.66 -16.67 51.34
CA ARG A 179 30.34 -17.55 52.49
C ARG A 179 31.51 -18.42 52.95
N GLY A 180 32.53 -18.61 52.12
CA GLY A 180 33.73 -19.39 52.46
C GLY A 180 34.83 -18.61 53.19
N GLN A 181 34.60 -17.34 53.54
CA GLN A 181 35.56 -16.47 54.25
C GLN A 181 35.13 -16.13 55.69
N ARG A 182 34.31 -16.98 56.34
CA ARG A 182 34.10 -16.91 57.79
C ARG A 182 34.71 -18.13 58.47
#